data_AF-A0A3B1BXJ5-F1
#
_entry.id   AF-A0A3B1BXJ5-F1
#
_cell.length_a   1.000
_cell.length_b   1.000
_cell.length_c   1.000
_cell.angle_alpha   90.00
_cell.angle_beta   90.00
_cell.angle_gamma   90.00
#
_symmetry.space_group_name_H-M   'P 1'
#
loop_
_entity.id
_entity.type
_entity.pdbx_description
1 polymer ?
#
loop_
_entity_poly.entity_id
_entity_poly.type
_entity_poly.pdbx_seq_one_letter_code
_entity_poly.pdbx_strand_id
1 'polypeptide(L)'
;MKIKTAAFITFFLFVSFITNAQLKELSADNGIIKVKLDLTRGGAIKYLSFSDDDRNLVNIHDEGRYIQQSYYAGKSLDRKNDGQSSHWSPWSWNPIQVGDAFGNRAQILDSFKSDDTLYVKLIPMLWDMNNEPAEAVMEQWTILKNNILEVHNKLICFRTDTIYGENIARGQELPAVYPISDLDKLFCYIGDLPFTNDTLSNPTVIKLSSGFWGRYNNVTEHWMAFAGSDMNGIGVYNPKCTMFLAGMSGKPGHESTDASTSYIAPIKKEVLNKTSIYEYTYYIIVGSIDKIRADVYDLNKIESK
;
A
#
# COMPACT_ATOMS: atom_id res chain seq x y z
N MET A 1 14.30 80.83 -26.58
CA MET A 1 14.82 79.81 -25.64
C MET A 1 13.67 78.87 -25.29
N LYS A 2 13.55 77.72 -25.96
CA LYS A 2 12.45 76.74 -25.75
C LYS A 2 13.00 75.55 -24.97
N ILE A 3 12.47 75.33 -23.78
CA ILE A 3 12.81 74.19 -22.89
C ILE A 3 12.03 72.97 -23.41
N LYS A 4 12.75 71.87 -23.68
CA LYS A 4 12.14 70.56 -24.01
C LYS A 4 11.99 69.76 -22.72
N THR A 5 10.76 69.40 -22.38
CA THR A 5 10.44 68.47 -21.29
C THR A 5 10.57 67.04 -21.80
N ALA A 6 11.44 66.24 -21.20
CA ALA A 6 11.55 64.81 -21.47
C ALA A 6 10.63 64.04 -20.50
N ALA A 7 9.69 63.26 -21.03
CA ALA A 7 8.85 62.36 -20.24
C ALA A 7 9.59 61.04 -20.04
N PHE A 8 9.84 60.67 -18.78
CA PHE A 8 10.31 59.34 -18.39
C PHE A 8 9.10 58.42 -18.27
N ILE A 9 9.03 57.38 -19.12
CA ILE A 9 8.04 56.31 -19.01
C ILE A 9 8.72 55.15 -18.27
N THR A 10 8.29 54.91 -17.04
CA THR A 10 8.74 53.77 -16.23
C THR A 10 7.89 52.55 -16.59
N PHE A 11 8.50 51.53 -17.18
CA PHE A 11 7.85 50.25 -17.46
C PHE A 11 7.92 49.37 -16.20
N PHE A 12 6.77 49.12 -15.56
CA PHE A 12 6.68 48.13 -14.49
C PHE A 12 6.49 46.73 -15.12
N LEU A 13 7.53 45.89 -15.04
CA LEU A 13 7.43 44.46 -15.33
C LEU A 13 6.69 43.77 -14.18
N PHE A 14 5.43 43.39 -14.41
CA PHE A 14 4.71 42.47 -13.54
C PHE A 14 5.23 41.06 -13.77
N VAL A 15 6.03 40.53 -12.84
CA VAL A 15 6.36 39.11 -12.78
C VAL A 15 5.24 38.42 -12.02
N SER A 16 4.35 37.73 -12.73
CA SER A 16 3.35 36.86 -12.12
C SER A 16 4.04 35.61 -11.58
N PHE A 17 4.14 35.49 -10.26
CA PHE A 17 4.47 34.22 -9.61
C PHE A 17 3.28 33.28 -9.75
N ILE A 18 3.32 32.36 -10.71
CA ILE A 18 2.40 31.22 -10.73
C ILE A 18 2.87 30.27 -9.63
N THR A 19 2.16 30.27 -8.51
CA THR A 19 2.33 29.21 -7.51
C THR A 19 1.78 27.92 -8.12
N ASN A 20 2.65 26.98 -8.51
CA ASN A 20 2.22 25.61 -8.80
C ASN A 20 1.61 25.04 -7.52
N ALA A 21 0.28 24.92 -7.48
CA ALA A 21 -0.38 24.17 -6.43
C ALA A 21 0.15 22.73 -6.51
N GLN A 22 0.82 22.26 -5.45
CA GLN A 22 1.30 20.88 -5.40
C GLN A 22 0.10 19.95 -5.48
N LEU A 23 0.10 19.06 -6.47
CA LEU A 23 -0.92 18.05 -6.64
C LEU A 23 -0.99 17.18 -5.39
N LYS A 24 -2.17 17.08 -4.76
CA LYS A 24 -2.35 16.35 -3.50
C LYS A 24 -2.73 14.89 -3.70
N GLU A 25 -3.20 14.52 -4.89
CA GLU A 25 -3.58 13.15 -5.22
C GLU A 25 -3.47 12.88 -6.73
N LEU A 26 -3.25 11.61 -7.07
CA LEU A 26 -3.56 11.08 -8.40
C LEU A 26 -4.85 10.29 -8.31
N SER A 27 -5.69 10.37 -9.33
CA SER A 27 -6.95 9.63 -9.37
C SER A 27 -7.22 9.05 -10.76
N ALA A 28 -7.88 7.90 -10.79
CA ALA A 28 -8.38 7.26 -12.00
C ALA A 28 -9.71 6.59 -11.74
N ASP A 29 -10.55 6.55 -12.78
CA ASP A 29 -11.87 5.94 -12.79
C ASP A 29 -12.09 5.38 -14.21
N ASN A 30 -12.47 4.11 -14.31
CA ASN A 30 -12.70 3.43 -15.59
C ASN A 30 -14.18 3.09 -15.82
N GLY A 31 -15.09 3.66 -15.04
CA GLY A 31 -16.53 3.38 -15.08
C GLY A 31 -16.96 2.11 -14.34
N ILE A 32 -16.00 1.36 -13.74
CA ILE A 32 -16.26 0.16 -12.94
C ILE A 32 -15.74 0.36 -11.51
N ILE A 33 -14.49 0.81 -11.38
CA ILE A 33 -13.88 1.19 -10.10
C ILE A 33 -13.20 2.55 -10.21
N LYS A 34 -13.05 3.22 -9.07
CA LYS A 34 -12.25 4.45 -8.94
C LYS A 34 -11.24 4.34 -7.82
N VAL A 35 -10.04 4.85 -8.06
CA VAL A 35 -8.89 4.77 -7.15
C VAL A 35 -8.27 6.16 -6.98
N LYS A 36 -7.73 6.42 -5.78
CA LYS A 36 -6.92 7.62 -5.51
C LYS A 36 -5.64 7.26 -4.76
N LEU A 37 -4.53 7.90 -5.14
CA LEU A 37 -3.22 7.82 -4.49
C LEU A 37 -2.95 9.09 -3.67
N ASP A 38 -2.45 8.96 -2.43
CA ASP A 38 -2.20 10.12 -1.54
C ASP A 38 -0.82 10.77 -1.78
N LEU A 39 -0.71 11.75 -2.67
CA LEU A 39 0.58 12.43 -2.90
C LEU A 39 1.05 13.26 -1.70
N THR A 40 0.22 13.44 -0.67
CA THR A 40 0.67 14.06 0.58
C THR A 40 1.31 13.06 1.54
N ARG A 41 1.20 11.75 1.26
CA ARG A 41 1.66 10.62 2.10
C ARG A 41 2.17 9.44 1.25
N GLY A 42 3.25 9.67 0.50
CA GLY A 42 3.93 8.59 -0.26
C GLY A 42 3.14 7.96 -1.40
N GLY A 43 2.01 8.54 -1.82
CA GLY A 43 1.24 8.07 -2.97
C GLY A 43 0.70 6.64 -2.83
N ALA A 44 0.52 6.16 -1.60
CA ALA A 44 -0.16 4.91 -1.35
C ALA A 44 -1.63 4.99 -1.77
N ILE A 45 -2.26 3.85 -2.04
CA ILE A 45 -3.69 3.81 -2.38
C ILE A 45 -4.49 4.15 -1.12
N LYS A 46 -5.14 5.31 -1.14
CA LYS A 46 -5.95 5.84 -0.03
C LYS A 46 -7.44 5.64 -0.23
N TYR A 47 -7.83 5.40 -1.46
CA TYR A 47 -9.23 5.32 -1.86
C TYR A 47 -9.39 4.25 -2.92
N LEU A 48 -10.34 3.35 -2.70
CA LEU A 48 -10.80 2.39 -3.69
C LEU A 48 -12.30 2.19 -3.49
N SER A 49 -13.07 2.30 -4.57
CA SER A 49 -14.52 2.09 -4.58
C SER A 49 -15.00 1.60 -5.94
N PHE A 50 -16.24 1.13 -6.00
CA PHE A 50 -16.97 1.05 -7.27
C PHE A 50 -17.13 2.45 -7.87
N SER A 51 -17.20 2.57 -9.19
CA SER A 51 -17.25 3.89 -9.86
C SER A 51 -18.51 4.69 -9.50
N ASP A 52 -19.64 4.00 -9.34
CA ASP A 52 -20.96 4.57 -9.05
C ASP A 52 -21.29 4.70 -7.54
N ASP A 53 -20.36 4.33 -6.66
CA ASP A 53 -20.47 4.47 -5.20
C ASP A 53 -19.36 5.41 -4.68
N ASP A 54 -19.60 6.18 -3.63
CA ASP A 54 -18.58 7.03 -3.01
C ASP A 54 -17.97 6.43 -1.73
N ARG A 55 -18.37 5.22 -1.35
CA ARG A 55 -17.84 4.52 -0.18
C ARG A 55 -16.39 4.10 -0.37
N ASN A 56 -15.50 4.62 0.47
CA ASN A 56 -14.10 4.21 0.47
C ASN A 56 -13.92 2.86 1.18
N LEU A 57 -13.46 1.85 0.46
CA LEU A 57 -13.21 0.52 1.00
C LEU A 57 -11.85 0.38 1.70
N VAL A 58 -10.98 1.40 1.63
CA VAL A 58 -9.64 1.42 2.24
C VAL A 58 -9.68 2.19 3.56
N ASN A 59 -9.11 1.62 4.62
CA ASN A 59 -8.91 2.31 5.88
C ASN A 59 -7.63 3.17 5.83
N ILE A 60 -7.75 4.42 6.25
CA ILE A 60 -6.75 5.49 6.16
C ILE A 60 -6.52 6.23 7.48
N HIS A 61 -6.93 5.63 8.61
CA HIS A 61 -6.92 6.26 9.93
C HIS A 61 -5.54 6.79 10.36
N ASP A 62 -4.46 6.06 10.07
CA ASP A 62 -3.08 6.48 10.34
C ASP A 62 -2.09 5.95 9.28
N GLU A 63 -0.82 6.33 9.46
CA GLU A 63 0.30 6.04 8.56
C GLU A 63 0.60 4.54 8.43
N GLY A 64 0.14 3.71 9.37
CA GLY A 64 0.28 2.25 9.31
C GLY A 64 -0.77 1.54 8.45
N ARG A 65 -1.81 2.25 7.95
CA ARG A 65 -2.91 1.64 7.17
C ARG A 65 -2.76 1.89 5.65
N TYR A 66 -3.83 2.07 4.87
CA TYR A 66 -3.79 2.17 3.39
C TYR A 66 -3.54 0.82 2.69
N ILE A 67 -3.45 0.80 1.36
CA ILE A 67 -2.81 -0.29 0.64
C ILE A 67 -1.42 0.20 0.25
N GLN A 68 -0.38 -0.36 0.87
CA GLN A 68 0.96 0.23 0.86
C GLN A 68 2.10 -0.80 0.87
N GLN A 69 3.26 -0.36 0.41
CA GLN A 69 4.52 -1.11 0.49
C GLN A 69 5.11 -1.03 1.92
N SER A 70 5.55 -2.18 2.45
CA SER A 70 6.22 -2.31 3.74
C SER A 70 7.22 -3.47 3.66
N TYR A 71 8.49 -3.20 3.95
CA TYR A 71 9.57 -4.18 3.83
C TYR A 71 10.34 -4.36 5.13
N TYR A 72 11.01 -5.49 5.30
CA TYR A 72 11.77 -5.81 6.51
C TYR A 72 13.15 -6.35 6.14
N ALA A 73 14.23 -5.81 6.72
CA ALA A 73 15.59 -6.28 6.46
C ALA A 73 16.45 -6.37 7.73
N GLY A 74 17.38 -7.33 7.72
CA GLY A 74 18.42 -7.49 8.73
C GLY A 74 17.91 -7.82 10.15
N LYS A 75 18.78 -7.65 11.14
CA LYS A 75 18.55 -7.95 12.56
C LYS A 75 17.52 -7.00 13.16
N SER A 76 16.79 -7.48 14.16
CA SER A 76 15.97 -6.61 15.01
C SER A 76 16.90 -6.02 16.07
N LEU A 77 16.90 -4.69 16.18
CA LEU A 77 17.84 -3.93 17.02
C LEU A 77 17.06 -3.11 18.06
N ASP A 78 17.64 -2.98 19.24
CA ASP A 78 17.24 -1.96 20.22
C ASP A 78 18.05 -0.68 19.93
N ARG A 79 17.36 0.32 19.37
CA ARG A 79 17.90 1.64 19.03
C ARG A 79 17.20 2.75 19.82
N LYS A 80 16.65 2.45 21.00
CA LYS A 80 15.91 3.46 21.81
C LYS A 80 16.77 4.69 22.15
N ASN A 81 18.08 4.49 22.35
CA ASN A 81 19.01 5.60 22.58
C ASN A 81 19.19 6.51 21.36
N ASP A 82 18.87 6.01 20.16
CA ASP A 82 18.95 6.73 18.90
C ASP A 82 17.58 7.33 18.48
N GLY A 83 16.55 7.20 19.33
CA GLY A 83 15.21 7.74 19.08
C GLY A 83 14.17 6.73 18.55
N GLN A 84 14.49 5.43 18.54
CA GLN A 84 13.52 4.39 18.20
C GLN A 84 12.33 4.38 19.17
N SER A 85 11.12 4.22 18.63
CA SER A 85 9.90 4.05 19.42
C SER A 85 10.00 2.88 20.38
N SER A 86 9.60 3.09 21.64
CA SER A 86 9.54 2.02 22.64
C SER A 86 8.51 0.93 22.30
N HIS A 87 7.47 1.26 21.52
CA HIS A 87 6.48 0.30 21.04
C HIS A 87 7.03 -0.61 19.93
N TRP A 88 8.09 -0.17 19.26
CA TRP A 88 8.72 -0.84 18.13
C TRP A 88 10.21 -1.06 18.45
N SER A 89 10.49 -1.78 19.54
CA SER A 89 11.85 -2.10 19.97
C SER A 89 11.90 -3.47 20.68
N PRO A 90 12.77 -4.41 20.24
CA PRO A 90 13.67 -4.30 19.10
C PRO A 90 12.93 -4.37 17.76
N TRP A 91 13.43 -3.67 16.73
CA TRP A 91 12.83 -3.64 15.39
C TRP A 91 13.88 -3.77 14.29
N SER A 92 13.48 -4.39 13.18
CA SER A 92 14.33 -4.51 11.99
C SER A 92 14.23 -3.26 11.12
N TRP A 93 15.12 -3.13 10.14
CA TRP A 93 15.00 -2.06 9.14
C TRP A 93 13.68 -2.20 8.41
N ASN A 94 12.81 -1.18 8.49
CA ASN A 94 11.45 -1.24 7.98
C ASN A 94 11.03 0.05 7.26
N PRO A 95 11.39 0.20 5.97
CA PRO A 95 10.87 1.29 5.15
C PRO A 95 9.39 1.07 4.87
N ILE A 96 8.59 2.10 5.12
CA ILE A 96 7.14 2.11 4.93
C ILE A 96 6.72 3.29 4.05
N GLN A 97 5.76 3.05 3.15
CA GLN A 97 5.43 3.97 2.07
C GLN A 97 4.70 5.23 2.54
N VAL A 98 3.75 5.12 3.47
CA VAL A 98 2.88 6.26 3.85
C VAL A 98 3.61 7.23 4.79
N GLY A 99 4.22 6.72 5.86
CA GLY A 99 4.86 7.53 6.90
C GLY A 99 5.23 6.71 8.14
N ASP A 100 5.99 7.32 9.06
CA ASP A 100 6.42 6.66 10.30
C ASP A 100 5.34 6.65 11.39
N ALA A 101 5.60 5.90 12.47
CA ALA A 101 4.68 5.78 13.61
C ALA A 101 4.48 7.08 14.41
N PHE A 102 5.19 8.17 14.06
CA PHE A 102 5.11 9.48 14.70
C PHE A 102 4.33 10.49 13.85
N GLY A 103 3.84 10.07 12.67
CA GLY A 103 3.02 10.89 11.78
C GLY A 103 3.83 11.73 10.77
N ASN A 104 5.14 11.47 10.62
CA ASN A 104 5.92 12.09 9.55
C ASN A 104 5.75 11.31 8.25
N ARG A 105 5.75 12.02 7.13
CA ARG A 105 5.26 11.51 5.85
C ARG A 105 6.41 11.23 4.89
N ALA A 106 6.26 10.20 4.08
CA ALA A 106 7.20 9.92 3.00
C ALA A 106 7.23 11.06 1.96
N GLN A 107 8.41 11.26 1.36
CA GLN A 107 8.64 12.32 0.39
C GLN A 107 8.38 11.82 -1.04
N ILE A 108 7.45 12.47 -1.75
CA ILE A 108 7.29 12.26 -3.20
C ILE A 108 8.48 12.85 -3.95
N LEU A 109 9.09 12.05 -4.82
CA LEU A 109 10.14 12.45 -5.74
C LEU A 109 9.60 12.75 -7.13
N ASP A 110 8.66 11.93 -7.61
CA ASP A 110 8.02 12.09 -8.91
C ASP A 110 6.64 11.41 -8.91
N SER A 111 5.74 11.91 -9.74
CA SER A 111 4.43 11.29 -9.95
C SER A 111 3.83 11.72 -11.28
N PHE A 112 3.12 10.79 -11.94
CA PHE A 112 2.38 11.10 -13.15
C PHE A 112 1.16 10.20 -13.30
N LYS A 113 0.26 10.63 -14.18
CA LYS A 113 -0.84 9.82 -14.69
C LYS A 113 -0.71 9.76 -16.21
N SER A 114 -0.79 8.56 -16.78
CA SER A 114 -0.84 8.32 -18.22
C SER A 114 -1.86 7.23 -18.51
N ASP A 115 -2.86 7.54 -19.33
CA ASP A 115 -3.93 6.60 -19.70
C ASP A 115 -4.59 5.92 -18.48
N ASP A 116 -4.35 4.62 -18.32
CA ASP A 116 -4.86 3.74 -17.26
C ASP A 116 -3.88 3.56 -16.08
N THR A 117 -2.73 4.23 -16.13
CA THR A 117 -1.62 4.04 -15.19
C THR A 117 -1.39 5.28 -14.33
N LEU A 118 -1.35 5.08 -13.01
CA LEU A 118 -0.89 6.05 -12.02
C LEU A 118 0.50 5.63 -11.54
N TYR A 119 1.46 6.55 -11.57
CA TYR A 119 2.83 6.31 -11.12
C TYR A 119 3.21 7.22 -9.95
N VAL A 120 3.94 6.64 -9.00
CA VAL A 120 4.57 7.37 -7.89
C VAL A 120 5.98 6.86 -7.64
N LYS A 121 6.90 7.78 -7.38
CA LYS A 121 8.25 7.54 -6.85
C LYS A 121 8.47 8.34 -5.58
N LEU A 122 9.08 7.75 -4.57
CA LEU A 122 9.23 8.36 -3.25
C LEU A 122 10.46 7.88 -2.48
N ILE A 123 10.79 8.61 -1.41
CA ILE A 123 11.65 8.16 -0.32
C ILE A 123 10.75 7.77 0.87
N PRO A 124 10.77 6.49 1.31
CA PRO A 124 9.94 6.03 2.41
C PRO A 124 10.52 6.46 3.77
N MET A 125 9.74 6.34 4.84
CA MET A 125 10.20 6.57 6.21
C MET A 125 10.56 5.24 6.89
N LEU A 126 11.41 5.25 7.91
CA LEU A 126 11.56 4.13 8.82
C LEU A 126 10.42 4.14 9.84
N TRP A 127 9.61 3.08 9.86
CA TRP A 127 8.43 3.00 10.73
C TRP A 127 8.71 3.25 12.21
N ASP A 128 9.81 2.68 12.72
CA ASP A 128 10.17 2.68 14.13
C ASP A 128 10.89 3.95 14.60
N MET A 129 11.28 4.84 13.69
CA MET A 129 12.09 6.04 13.97
C MET A 129 11.28 7.32 13.74
N ASN A 130 11.59 8.37 14.50
CA ASN A 130 10.89 9.65 14.36
C ASN A 130 11.54 10.53 13.30
N ASN A 131 10.84 10.72 12.17
CA ASN A 131 11.23 11.56 11.06
C ASN A 131 12.56 11.16 10.41
N GLU A 132 12.80 9.85 10.28
CA GLU A 132 13.99 9.30 9.64
C GLU A 132 13.64 8.66 8.29
N PRO A 133 13.97 9.31 7.16
CA PRO A 133 13.83 8.71 5.84
C PRO A 133 14.68 7.45 5.74
N ALA A 134 14.13 6.40 5.16
CA ALA A 134 14.90 5.22 4.83
C ALA A 134 15.85 5.53 3.66
N GLU A 135 17.04 4.96 3.71
CA GLU A 135 17.99 4.93 2.58
C GLU A 135 17.51 3.95 1.50
N ALA A 136 16.35 4.27 0.92
CA ALA A 136 15.69 3.53 -0.14
C ALA A 136 14.83 4.45 -1.01
N VAL A 137 14.47 3.95 -2.18
CA VAL A 137 13.45 4.53 -3.06
C VAL A 137 12.39 3.47 -3.32
N MET A 138 11.12 3.87 -3.26
CA MET A 138 10.00 3.05 -3.69
C MET A 138 9.40 3.64 -4.96
N GLU A 139 9.05 2.77 -5.90
CA GLU A 139 8.25 3.10 -7.07
C GLU A 139 7.00 2.21 -7.10
N GLN A 140 5.89 2.77 -7.56
CA GLN A 140 4.62 2.09 -7.71
C GLN A 140 3.96 2.50 -9.03
N TRP A 141 3.56 1.51 -9.82
CA TRP A 141 2.68 1.67 -10.98
C TRP A 141 1.35 1.00 -10.66
N THR A 142 0.27 1.77 -10.64
CA THR A 142 -1.09 1.28 -10.41
C THR A 142 -1.87 1.38 -11.71
N ILE A 143 -2.22 0.23 -12.27
CA ILE A 143 -2.88 0.11 -13.58
C ILE A 143 -4.31 -0.38 -13.37
N LEU A 144 -5.29 0.33 -13.94
CA LEU A 144 -6.71 0.01 -13.79
C LEU A 144 -7.20 -0.83 -14.98
N LYS A 145 -7.68 -2.05 -14.71
CA LYS A 145 -8.26 -2.92 -15.73
C LYS A 145 -9.56 -3.54 -15.20
N ASN A 146 -10.70 -3.17 -15.78
CA ASN A 146 -12.02 -3.58 -15.28
C ASN A 146 -12.17 -3.30 -13.77
N ASN A 147 -12.48 -4.31 -12.97
CA ASN A 147 -12.58 -4.24 -11.50
C ASN A 147 -11.27 -4.59 -10.77
N ILE A 148 -10.13 -4.53 -11.46
CA ILE A 148 -8.82 -4.96 -10.97
C ILE A 148 -7.85 -3.77 -10.98
N LEU A 149 -7.11 -3.60 -9.89
CA LEU A 149 -5.87 -2.84 -9.87
C LEU A 149 -4.70 -3.82 -9.98
N GLU A 150 -3.94 -3.73 -11.05
CA GLU A 150 -2.63 -4.36 -11.17
C GLU A 150 -1.58 -3.39 -10.64
N VAL A 151 -0.83 -3.78 -9.62
CA VAL A 151 0.12 -2.90 -8.94
C VAL A 151 1.52 -3.49 -8.98
N HIS A 152 2.37 -2.86 -9.78
CA HIS A 152 3.80 -3.18 -9.82
C HIS A 152 4.54 -2.29 -8.83
N ASN A 153 5.44 -2.90 -8.06
CA ASN A 153 6.23 -2.21 -7.05
C ASN A 153 7.70 -2.50 -7.27
N LYS A 154 8.52 -1.50 -6.95
CA LYS A 154 9.96 -1.60 -6.96
C LYS A 154 10.54 -0.91 -5.73
N LEU A 155 11.38 -1.64 -5.00
CA LEU A 155 12.22 -1.11 -3.94
C LEU A 155 13.67 -1.08 -4.43
N ILE A 156 14.36 0.03 -4.20
CA ILE A 156 15.80 0.17 -4.42
C ILE A 156 16.42 0.59 -3.08
N CYS A 157 17.19 -0.30 -2.46
CA CYS A 157 17.95 0.00 -1.24
C CYS A 157 19.31 0.61 -1.58
N PHE A 158 19.77 1.57 -0.79
CA PHE A 158 21.11 2.14 -0.87
C PHE A 158 21.65 2.47 0.53
N ARG A 159 21.39 1.59 1.49
CA ARG A 159 21.78 1.78 2.88
C ARG A 159 23.29 1.96 3.02
N THR A 160 23.72 2.89 3.85
CA THR A 160 25.14 3.14 4.14
C THR A 160 25.56 2.50 5.46
N ASP A 161 24.64 2.36 6.43
CA ASP A 161 24.88 1.72 7.72
C ASP A 161 25.22 0.22 7.62
N THR A 162 25.78 -0.37 8.67
CA THR A 162 25.99 -1.83 8.76
C THR A 162 25.28 -2.47 9.95
N ILE A 163 24.44 -1.71 10.66
CA ILE A 163 23.95 -2.10 11.99
C ILE A 163 22.98 -3.29 11.91
N TYR A 164 22.24 -3.38 10.80
CA TYR A 164 21.26 -4.45 10.58
C TYR A 164 21.89 -5.77 10.13
N GLY A 165 23.15 -5.76 9.67
CA GLY A 165 23.76 -6.90 8.98
C GLY A 165 23.08 -7.24 7.64
N GLU A 166 23.55 -8.33 7.03
CA GLU A 166 23.16 -8.78 5.69
C GLU A 166 22.76 -10.26 5.71
N ASN A 167 22.11 -10.73 4.64
CA ASN A 167 21.75 -12.13 4.41
C ASN A 167 20.79 -12.72 5.46
N ILE A 168 19.88 -11.90 5.98
CA ILE A 168 18.85 -12.33 6.94
C ILE A 168 17.49 -12.29 6.27
N ALA A 169 16.86 -13.47 6.15
CA ALA A 169 15.53 -13.59 5.57
C ALA A 169 14.46 -13.04 6.52
N ARG A 170 13.56 -12.22 6.00
CA ARG A 170 12.39 -11.67 6.71
C ARG A 170 11.13 -11.86 5.88
N GLY A 171 9.98 -12.00 6.54
CA GLY A 171 8.69 -12.01 5.87
C GLY A 171 8.38 -10.59 5.38
N GLN A 172 8.16 -10.45 4.08
CA GLN A 172 7.76 -9.20 3.43
C GLN A 172 6.25 -9.18 3.29
N GLU A 173 5.62 -8.02 3.50
CA GLU A 173 4.21 -7.78 3.21
C GLU A 173 4.08 -7.31 1.76
N LEU A 174 3.47 -8.12 0.90
CA LEU A 174 3.51 -7.94 -0.56
C LEU A 174 2.10 -7.82 -1.18
N PRO A 175 1.28 -6.82 -0.81
CA PRO A 175 1.56 -5.66 0.05
C PRO A 175 0.90 -5.82 1.44
N ALA A 176 0.90 -4.76 2.24
CA ALA A 176 -0.05 -4.61 3.35
C ALA A 176 -1.35 -3.98 2.82
N VAL A 177 -2.50 -4.64 3.05
CA VAL A 177 -3.83 -4.19 2.61
C VAL A 177 -4.70 -3.97 3.84
N TYR A 178 -5.20 -2.76 4.03
CA TYR A 178 -6.10 -2.41 5.14
C TYR A 178 -7.50 -2.03 4.66
N PRO A 179 -8.42 -2.99 4.48
CA PRO A 179 -9.82 -2.67 4.24
C PRO A 179 -10.51 -2.05 5.47
N ILE A 180 -11.64 -1.39 5.24
CA ILE A 180 -12.55 -0.96 6.31
C ILE A 180 -13.06 -2.17 7.11
N SER A 181 -13.35 -1.99 8.41
CA SER A 181 -13.79 -3.12 9.24
C SER A 181 -15.24 -3.51 9.05
N ASP A 182 -16.01 -2.77 8.26
CA ASP A 182 -17.33 -3.24 7.78
C ASP A 182 -17.22 -4.40 6.78
N LEU A 183 -16.07 -4.56 6.12
CA LEU A 183 -15.74 -5.80 5.40
C LEU A 183 -15.19 -6.81 6.41
N ASP A 184 -16.09 -7.57 7.05
CA ASP A 184 -15.80 -8.36 8.24
C ASP A 184 -15.81 -9.88 8.05
N LYS A 185 -16.10 -10.37 6.83
CA LYS A 185 -16.05 -11.80 6.48
C LYS A 185 -14.80 -12.09 5.65
N LEU A 186 -13.98 -13.04 6.09
CA LEU A 186 -12.73 -13.42 5.42
C LEU A 186 -12.96 -14.65 4.53
N PHE A 187 -12.47 -14.61 3.29
CA PHE A 187 -12.57 -15.70 2.33
C PHE A 187 -11.20 -16.05 1.76
N CYS A 188 -10.97 -17.34 1.56
CA CYS A 188 -9.79 -17.88 0.89
C CYS A 188 -10.04 -19.32 0.43
N TYR A 189 -9.09 -19.89 -0.31
CA TYR A 189 -9.05 -21.33 -0.55
C TYR A 189 -7.81 -21.93 0.11
N ILE A 190 -8.03 -22.95 0.95
CA ILE A 190 -6.97 -23.70 1.68
C ILE A 190 -7.07 -25.22 1.46
N GLY A 191 -7.81 -25.64 0.43
CA GLY A 191 -7.96 -27.05 0.05
C GLY A 191 -6.85 -27.54 -0.88
N ASP A 192 -6.94 -28.82 -1.24
CA ASP A 192 -5.91 -29.53 -2.00
C ASP A 192 -6.14 -29.56 -3.53
N LEU A 193 -7.26 -28.98 -4.00
CA LEU A 193 -7.63 -28.91 -5.42
C LEU A 193 -7.74 -27.44 -5.89
N PRO A 194 -6.66 -26.63 -5.79
CA PRO A 194 -6.72 -25.22 -6.12
C PRO A 194 -7.08 -24.99 -7.59
N PHE A 195 -7.80 -23.90 -7.88
CA PHE A 195 -8.19 -23.52 -9.23
C PHE A 195 -9.17 -24.48 -9.92
N THR A 196 -9.84 -25.34 -9.16
CA THR A 196 -10.88 -26.27 -9.68
C THR A 196 -12.31 -25.84 -9.34
N ASN A 197 -12.45 -24.70 -8.66
CA ASN A 197 -13.71 -24.20 -8.10
C ASN A 197 -14.30 -25.07 -6.96
N ASP A 198 -13.44 -25.80 -6.27
CA ASP A 198 -13.77 -26.50 -5.04
C ASP A 198 -14.18 -25.52 -3.92
N THR A 199 -14.76 -26.00 -2.82
CA THR A 199 -15.43 -25.20 -1.78
C THR A 199 -14.50 -24.17 -1.13
N LEU A 200 -14.92 -22.90 -1.12
CA LEU A 200 -14.19 -21.84 -0.42
C LEU A 200 -14.21 -22.02 1.09
N SER A 201 -13.15 -21.58 1.72
CA SER A 201 -13.06 -21.44 3.17
C SER A 201 -13.48 -20.04 3.61
N ASN A 202 -14.23 -19.99 4.70
CA ASN A 202 -14.58 -18.76 5.41
C ASN A 202 -14.13 -18.89 6.87
N PRO A 203 -12.82 -18.73 7.15
CA PRO A 203 -12.29 -18.87 8.49
C PRO A 203 -12.78 -17.76 9.41
N THR A 204 -12.99 -18.08 10.69
CA THR A 204 -13.27 -17.07 11.72
C THR A 204 -12.16 -16.02 11.75
N VAL A 205 -12.55 -14.75 11.70
CA VAL A 205 -11.62 -13.62 11.70
C VAL A 205 -10.93 -13.48 13.05
N ILE A 206 -9.60 -13.63 13.05
CA ILE A 206 -8.76 -13.43 14.23
C ILE A 206 -8.66 -11.93 14.54
N LYS A 207 -8.82 -11.57 15.81
CA LYS A 207 -8.71 -10.18 16.28
C LYS A 207 -7.28 -9.91 16.73
N LEU A 208 -6.69 -8.77 16.37
CA LEU A 208 -5.35 -8.39 16.80
C LEU A 208 -5.20 -8.40 18.33
N SER A 209 -6.28 -8.07 19.06
CA SER A 209 -6.33 -8.11 20.52
C SER A 209 -6.13 -9.51 21.12
N SER A 210 -6.23 -10.59 20.33
CA SER A 210 -5.87 -11.95 20.78
C SER A 210 -4.36 -12.23 20.70
N GLY A 211 -3.55 -11.25 20.31
CA GLY A 211 -2.08 -11.27 20.40
C GLY A 211 -1.39 -11.00 19.07
N PHE A 212 -1.92 -11.50 17.95
CA PHE A 212 -1.38 -11.26 16.62
C PHE A 212 -2.43 -11.50 15.53
N TRP A 213 -2.13 -11.11 14.29
CA TRP A 213 -2.91 -11.47 13.11
C TRP A 213 -2.99 -12.99 12.94
N GLY A 214 -4.09 -13.46 12.33
CA GLY A 214 -4.21 -14.85 11.90
C GLY A 214 -3.12 -15.20 10.88
N ARG A 215 -2.62 -16.44 10.94
CA ARG A 215 -1.56 -16.94 10.06
C ARG A 215 -2.11 -18.09 9.22
N TYR A 216 -2.08 -17.92 7.91
CA TYR A 216 -2.63 -18.87 6.95
C TYR A 216 -1.48 -19.34 6.05
N ASN A 217 -0.95 -20.53 6.27
CA ASN A 217 0.29 -20.98 5.60
C ASN A 217 0.05 -21.69 4.25
N ASN A 218 -1.20 -22.08 3.96
CA ASN A 218 -1.56 -22.94 2.84
C ASN A 218 -2.71 -22.32 2.01
N VAL A 219 -2.62 -21.03 1.68
CA VAL A 219 -3.59 -20.39 0.78
C VAL A 219 -3.23 -20.78 -0.66
N THR A 220 -3.76 -21.91 -1.11
CA THR A 220 -3.31 -22.62 -2.33
C THR A 220 -3.77 -21.98 -3.64
N GLU A 221 -4.70 -21.03 -3.59
CA GLU A 221 -5.06 -20.18 -4.74
C GLU A 221 -4.38 -18.81 -4.72
N HIS A 222 -3.50 -18.54 -3.74
CA HIS A 222 -2.70 -17.32 -3.66
C HIS A 222 -3.51 -16.00 -3.49
N TRP A 223 -4.73 -16.08 -2.95
CA TRP A 223 -5.56 -14.91 -2.66
C TRP A 223 -6.35 -15.03 -1.36
N MET A 224 -6.65 -13.89 -0.75
CA MET A 224 -7.66 -13.75 0.31
C MET A 224 -8.49 -12.50 0.07
N ALA A 225 -9.72 -12.47 0.59
CA ALA A 225 -10.59 -11.30 0.51
C ALA A 225 -11.36 -11.04 1.80
N PHE A 226 -11.61 -9.78 2.10
CA PHE A 226 -12.64 -9.37 3.04
C PHE A 226 -13.87 -8.88 2.30
N ALA A 227 -15.05 -9.33 2.72
CA ALA A 227 -16.33 -8.89 2.19
C ALA A 227 -17.33 -8.53 3.30
N GLY A 228 -18.31 -7.71 2.93
CA GLY A 228 -19.37 -7.27 3.82
C GLY A 228 -20.55 -8.24 3.89
N SER A 229 -21.66 -7.73 4.42
CA SER A 229 -22.91 -8.49 4.53
C SER A 229 -23.47 -8.93 3.17
N ASP A 230 -23.26 -8.13 2.13
CA ASP A 230 -23.70 -8.31 0.74
C ASP A 230 -22.76 -9.18 -0.11
N MET A 231 -21.68 -9.71 0.48
CA MET A 231 -20.65 -10.52 -0.16
C MET A 231 -19.80 -9.77 -1.21
N ASN A 232 -19.88 -8.44 -1.28
CA ASN A 232 -18.93 -7.61 -2.00
C ASN A 232 -17.77 -7.19 -1.10
N GLY A 233 -16.60 -6.96 -1.68
CA GLY A 233 -15.46 -6.48 -0.93
C GLY A 233 -14.18 -6.33 -1.75
N ILE A 234 -13.05 -6.52 -1.07
CA ILE A 234 -11.71 -6.40 -1.64
C ILE A 234 -10.97 -7.72 -1.48
N GLY A 235 -10.50 -8.28 -2.60
CA GLY A 235 -9.54 -9.36 -2.65
C GLY A 235 -8.12 -8.87 -2.97
N VAL A 236 -7.12 -9.54 -2.40
CA VAL A 236 -5.71 -9.38 -2.80
C VAL A 236 -5.18 -10.72 -3.30
N TYR A 237 -4.62 -10.71 -4.50
CA TYR A 237 -3.95 -11.85 -5.14
C TYR A 237 -2.48 -11.50 -5.36
N ASN A 238 -1.60 -12.40 -4.93
CA ASN A 238 -0.17 -12.32 -5.23
C ASN A 238 0.33 -13.72 -5.61
N PRO A 239 0.66 -13.97 -6.89
CA PRO A 239 1.00 -15.31 -7.39
C PRO A 239 2.24 -15.93 -6.74
N LYS A 240 3.05 -15.14 -6.01
CA LYS A 240 4.27 -15.59 -5.34
C LYS A 240 4.06 -15.97 -3.88
N CYS A 241 2.85 -15.81 -3.32
CA CYS A 241 2.57 -15.98 -1.90
C CYS A 241 1.52 -17.06 -1.64
N THR A 242 1.84 -18.03 -0.78
CA THR A 242 0.87 -19.00 -0.22
C THR A 242 0.68 -18.82 1.29
N MET A 243 1.56 -18.05 1.92
CA MET A 243 1.41 -17.60 3.30
C MET A 243 0.72 -16.23 3.32
N PHE A 244 -0.26 -16.06 4.19
CA PHE A 244 -0.94 -14.79 4.42
C PHE A 244 -1.04 -14.51 5.92
N LEU A 245 -0.96 -13.23 6.26
CA LEU A 245 -1.51 -12.71 7.50
C LEU A 245 -2.88 -12.11 7.19
N ALA A 246 -3.86 -12.38 8.05
CA ALA A 246 -5.16 -11.70 7.96
C ALA A 246 -5.84 -11.62 9.32
N GLY A 247 -6.67 -10.59 9.50
CA GLY A 247 -7.42 -10.40 10.74
C GLY A 247 -8.09 -9.04 10.82
N MET A 248 -8.46 -8.65 12.04
CA MET A 248 -9.09 -7.35 12.29
C MET A 248 -8.54 -6.71 13.57
N SER A 249 -8.26 -5.41 13.52
CA SER A 249 -8.06 -4.58 14.71
C SER A 249 -9.36 -3.86 15.04
N GLY A 250 -9.74 -3.84 16.32
CA GLY A 250 -10.99 -3.23 16.76
C GLY A 250 -12.25 -4.04 16.43
N LYS A 251 -13.38 -3.34 16.31
CA LYS A 251 -14.71 -3.92 16.10
C LYS A 251 -15.09 -3.91 14.60
N PRO A 252 -15.94 -4.83 14.13
CA PRO A 252 -16.47 -4.76 12.78
C PRO A 252 -17.43 -3.56 12.62
N GLY A 253 -17.78 -3.21 11.39
CA GLY A 253 -18.82 -2.22 11.08
C GLY A 253 -18.36 -0.75 11.11
N HIS A 254 -17.07 -0.49 10.89
CA HIS A 254 -16.51 0.85 10.84
C HIS A 254 -15.89 1.18 9.49
N GLU A 255 -15.73 2.47 9.20
CA GLU A 255 -15.43 3.04 7.89
C GLU A 255 -13.97 3.49 7.76
N SER A 256 -13.65 4.10 6.62
CA SER A 256 -12.29 4.44 6.19
C SER A 256 -11.48 5.29 7.17
N THR A 257 -12.09 6.14 7.99
CA THR A 257 -11.38 7.02 8.93
C THR A 257 -11.39 6.51 10.36
N ASP A 258 -12.00 5.37 10.63
CA ASP A 258 -12.10 4.81 11.97
C ASP A 258 -10.86 3.98 12.35
N ALA A 259 -10.57 3.87 13.65
CA ALA A 259 -9.45 3.07 14.13
C ALA A 259 -9.62 1.55 13.90
N SER A 260 -10.86 1.06 13.76
CA SER A 260 -11.08 -0.36 13.48
C SER A 260 -10.83 -0.66 12.00
N THR A 261 -10.13 -1.76 11.70
CA THR A 261 -9.75 -2.12 10.32
C THR A 261 -9.65 -3.62 10.15
N SER A 262 -10.03 -4.11 8.98
CA SER A 262 -9.63 -5.43 8.50
C SER A 262 -8.22 -5.34 7.91
N TYR A 263 -7.49 -6.45 7.87
CA TYR A 263 -6.10 -6.47 7.40
C TYR A 263 -5.82 -7.77 6.65
N ILE A 264 -5.16 -7.67 5.50
CA ILE A 264 -4.63 -8.80 4.72
C ILE A 264 -3.21 -8.44 4.26
N ALA A 265 -2.28 -9.37 4.39
CA ALA A 265 -0.97 -9.27 3.77
C ALA A 265 -0.52 -10.64 3.21
N PRO A 266 -0.33 -10.78 1.90
CA PRO A 266 0.43 -11.88 1.32
C PRO A 266 1.88 -11.79 1.81
N ILE A 267 2.42 -12.90 2.34
CA ILE A 267 3.75 -12.95 2.92
C ILE A 267 4.68 -13.84 2.10
N LYS A 268 5.86 -13.32 1.79
CA LYS A 268 6.98 -14.10 1.27
C LYS A 268 8.25 -13.82 2.06
N LYS A 269 9.00 -14.88 2.40
CA LYS A 269 10.32 -14.71 3.00
C LYS A 269 11.33 -14.35 1.92
N GLU A 270 11.99 -13.21 2.10
CA GLU A 270 13.01 -12.71 1.19
C GLU A 270 14.20 -12.17 1.99
N VAL A 271 15.37 -12.16 1.35
CA VAL A 271 16.58 -11.51 1.86
C VAL A 271 16.72 -10.16 1.15
N LEU A 272 16.61 -9.08 1.92
CA LEU A 272 16.91 -7.73 1.47
C LEU A 272 18.22 -7.27 2.10
N ASN A 273 19.18 -6.90 1.27
CA ASN A 273 20.50 -6.41 1.64
C ASN A 273 20.59 -4.90 1.41
N LYS A 274 21.70 -4.28 1.82
CA LYS A 274 21.91 -2.82 1.72
C LYS A 274 21.72 -2.23 0.32
N THR A 275 21.96 -3.00 -0.73
CA THR A 275 21.88 -2.58 -2.13
C THR A 275 20.88 -3.39 -2.96
N SER A 276 19.94 -4.08 -2.30
CA SER A 276 18.93 -4.87 -3.00
C SER A 276 18.03 -4.02 -3.88
N ILE A 277 17.73 -4.54 -5.06
CA ILE A 277 16.59 -4.13 -5.87
C ILE A 277 15.57 -5.26 -5.78
N TYR A 278 14.34 -4.94 -5.40
CA TYR A 278 13.27 -5.92 -5.23
C TYR A 278 12.02 -5.46 -5.94
N GLU A 279 11.43 -6.36 -6.74
CA GLU A 279 10.26 -6.06 -7.56
C GLU A 279 9.19 -7.14 -7.38
N TYR A 280 7.94 -6.72 -7.28
CA TYR A 280 6.80 -7.63 -7.23
C TYR A 280 5.54 -6.95 -7.78
N THR A 281 4.62 -7.80 -8.21
CA THR A 281 3.30 -7.39 -8.68
C THR A 281 2.25 -8.07 -7.81
N TYR A 282 1.21 -7.32 -7.48
CA TYR A 282 0.02 -7.85 -6.83
C TYR A 282 -1.22 -7.28 -7.51
N TYR A 283 -2.36 -7.89 -7.23
CA TYR A 283 -3.65 -7.49 -7.78
C TYR A 283 -4.61 -7.23 -6.64
N ILE A 284 -5.31 -6.09 -6.70
CA ILE A 284 -6.46 -5.79 -5.86
C ILE A 284 -7.71 -5.93 -6.72
N ILE A 285 -8.67 -6.71 -6.26
CA ILE A 285 -9.87 -7.03 -7.03
C ILE A 285 -11.08 -6.62 -6.21
N VAL A 286 -11.96 -5.79 -6.79
CA VAL A 286 -13.19 -5.32 -6.14
C VAL A 286 -14.38 -6.04 -6.76
N GLY A 287 -15.32 -6.52 -5.93
CA GLY A 287 -16.52 -7.19 -6.42
C GLY A 287 -17.05 -8.22 -5.44
N SER A 288 -17.97 -9.06 -5.92
CA SER A 288 -18.46 -10.20 -5.16
C SER A 288 -17.35 -11.24 -4.98
N ILE A 289 -17.41 -12.03 -3.91
CA ILE A 289 -16.43 -13.11 -3.67
C ILE A 289 -16.29 -14.06 -4.87
N ASP A 290 -17.40 -14.42 -5.52
CA ASP A 290 -17.39 -15.26 -6.71
C ASP A 290 -16.67 -14.59 -7.89
N LYS A 291 -16.91 -13.29 -8.09
CA LYS A 291 -16.23 -12.51 -9.15
C LYS A 291 -14.74 -12.37 -8.86
N ILE A 292 -14.37 -12.09 -7.61
CA ILE A 292 -12.96 -12.01 -7.18
C ILE A 292 -12.25 -13.32 -7.50
N ARG A 293 -12.82 -14.47 -7.13
CA ARG A 293 -12.20 -15.78 -7.41
C ARG A 293 -12.09 -16.06 -8.90
N ALA A 294 -13.14 -15.74 -9.68
CA ALA A 294 -13.12 -15.91 -11.12
C ALA A 294 -11.99 -15.09 -11.79
N ASP A 295 -11.82 -13.83 -11.37
CA ASP A 295 -10.73 -12.97 -11.85
C ASP A 295 -9.36 -13.52 -11.46
N VAL A 296 -9.20 -14.05 -10.25
CA VAL A 296 -7.97 -14.72 -9.83
C VAL A 296 -7.63 -15.89 -10.75
N TYR A 297 -8.62 -16.68 -11.16
CA TYR A 297 -8.38 -17.82 -12.06
C TYR A 297 -7.91 -17.37 -13.44
N ASP A 298 -8.46 -16.27 -13.94
CA ASP A 298 -8.05 -15.71 -15.23
C ASP A 298 -6.65 -15.08 -15.15
N LEU A 299 -6.35 -14.36 -14.07
CA LEU A 299 -5.00 -13.85 -13.79
C LEU A 299 -3.98 -14.99 -13.66
N ASN A 300 -4.33 -16.07 -12.96
CA ASN A 300 -3.42 -17.21 -12.78
C ASN A 300 -3.04 -17.87 -14.11
N LYS A 301 -3.95 -17.92 -15.09
CA LYS A 301 -3.65 -18.41 -16.45
C LYS A 301 -2.71 -17.49 -17.23
N ILE A 302 -2.67 -16.21 -16.88
CA ILE A 302 -1.78 -15.21 -17.50
C ILE A 302 -0.39 -15.31 -16.83
N GLU A 303 -0.34 -15.30 -15.49
CA GLU A 303 0.90 -15.35 -14.71
C GLU A 303 1.65 -16.69 -14.80
N SER A 304 0.96 -17.77 -15.16
CA SER A 304 1.58 -19.10 -15.32
C SER A 304 2.21 -19.35 -16.70
N LYS A 305 2.13 -18.38 -17.62
CA LYS A 305 2.74 -18.47 -18.96
C LYS A 305 4.12 -17.83 -18.98
#